data_AF-A0A453FQ67-F1
#
_entry.id   AF-A0A453FQ67-F1
#
_cell.length_a   1.000
_cell.length_b   1.000
_cell.length_c   1.000
_cell.angle_alpha   90.00
_cell.angle_beta   90.00
_cell.angle_gamma   90.00
#
_symmetry.space_group_name_H-M   'P 1'
#
loop_
_entity.id
_entity.type
_entity.pdbx_description
1 polymer ?
#
loop_
_entity_poly.entity_id
_entity_poly.type
_entity_poly.pdbx_seq_one_letter_code
_entity_poly.pdbx_strand_id
1 'polypeptide(L)'
;GMTFQCPLLKSVTIQYSEGDDGIDKLVDVLVANGISSDKISVTSYEDIKKRAFAEEARAEEERPKKKRAKKNPDWEDDDSDEQSNPDDPSGDEYDPDDF
;
A
#
# COMPACT_ATOMS: atom_id res chain seq x y z
N GLY A 1 -39.63 -17.90 0.57
CA GLY A 1 -38.43 -17.04 0.52
C GLY A 1 -37.51 -17.57 -0.55
N MET A 2 -36.95 -16.70 -1.39
CA MET A 2 -35.87 -17.07 -2.31
C MET A 2 -34.56 -16.97 -1.52
N THR A 3 -33.89 -18.10 -1.33
CA THR A 3 -32.57 -18.16 -0.69
C THR A 3 -31.49 -18.00 -1.76
N PHE A 4 -30.48 -17.18 -1.48
CA PHE A 4 -29.39 -16.91 -2.40
C PHE A 4 -28.37 -18.04 -2.31
N GLN A 5 -28.59 -19.11 -3.09
CA GLN A 5 -27.70 -20.26 -3.07
C GLN A 5 -26.50 -20.02 -3.99
N CYS A 6 -25.35 -19.72 -3.38
CA CYS A 6 -24.07 -19.65 -4.08
C CYS A 6 -23.22 -20.91 -3.77
N PRO A 7 -23.49 -22.06 -4.39
CA PRO A 7 -22.82 -23.32 -4.06
C PRO A 7 -21.30 -23.29 -4.29
N LEU A 8 -20.83 -22.43 -5.19
CA LEU A 8 -19.40 -22.26 -5.51
C LEU A 8 -18.71 -21.15 -4.69
N LEU A 9 -19.43 -20.48 -3.79
CA LEU A 9 -18.85 -19.42 -2.96
C LEU A 9 -17.86 -20.02 -1.96
N LYS A 10 -16.59 -19.62 -2.07
CA LYS A 10 -15.51 -20.07 -1.18
C LYS A 10 -15.44 -19.25 0.10
N SER A 11 -15.43 -17.93 -0.02
CA SER A 11 -15.35 -16.99 1.10
C SER A 11 -15.99 -15.64 0.73
N VAL A 12 -16.31 -14.87 1.76
CA VAL A 12 -16.75 -13.48 1.70
C VAL A 12 -15.85 -12.68 2.63
N THR A 13 -15.26 -11.59 2.14
CA THR A 13 -14.46 -10.68 2.95
C THR A 13 -15.19 -9.34 3.03
N ILE A 14 -15.50 -8.92 4.26
CA ILE A 14 -16.16 -7.66 4.56
C ILE A 14 -15.12 -6.76 5.21
N GLN A 15 -14.88 -5.61 4.60
CA GLN A 15 -13.99 -4.59 5.15
C GLN A 15 -14.82 -3.45 5.68
N TYR A 16 -14.49 -2.97 6.87
CA TYR A 16 -15.27 -1.93 7.53
C TYR A 16 -14.38 -0.86 8.17
N SER A 17 -14.88 0.36 8.23
CA SER A 17 -14.28 1.44 9.01
C SER A 17 -14.76 1.37 10.46
N GLU A 18 -13.95 1.83 11.39
CA GLU A 18 -14.35 1.96 12.79
C GLU A 18 -15.58 2.87 12.90
N GLY A 19 -16.58 2.45 13.70
CA GLY A 19 -17.87 3.14 13.82
C GLY A 19 -18.96 2.72 12.81
N ASP A 20 -18.71 1.71 11.98
CA ASP A 20 -19.77 1.10 11.17
C ASP A 20 -20.57 0.08 11.98
N ASP A 21 -21.71 0.52 12.52
CA ASP A 21 -22.66 -0.33 13.27
C ASP A 21 -23.52 -1.24 12.36
N GLY A 22 -23.35 -1.13 11.03
CA GLY A 22 -24.10 -1.90 10.05
C GLY A 22 -23.54 -3.30 9.79
N ILE A 23 -22.33 -3.58 10.24
CA ILE A 23 -21.61 -4.82 9.92
C ILE A 23 -22.30 -6.05 10.47
N ASP A 24 -22.76 -6.02 11.72
CA ASP A 24 -23.46 -7.15 12.32
C ASP A 24 -24.75 -7.48 11.55
N LYS A 25 -25.50 -6.44 11.14
CA LYS A 25 -26.72 -6.60 10.34
C LYS A 25 -26.42 -7.17 8.96
N LEU A 26 -25.32 -6.77 8.35
CA LEU A 26 -24.90 -7.31 7.05
C LEU A 26 -24.54 -8.79 7.17
N VAL A 27 -23.79 -9.17 8.21
CA VAL A 27 -23.45 -10.58 8.49
C VAL A 27 -24.72 -11.41 8.70
N ASP A 28 -25.67 -10.91 9.50
CA ASP A 28 -26.94 -11.58 9.73
C ASP A 28 -27.73 -11.81 8.44
N VAL A 29 -27.78 -10.81 7.55
CA VAL A 29 -28.42 -10.94 6.24
C VAL A 29 -27.73 -11.98 5.37
N LEU A 30 -26.39 -12.03 5.37
CA LEU A 30 -25.63 -13.02 4.59
C LEU A 30 -25.89 -14.44 5.11
N VAL A 31 -25.92 -14.61 6.43
CA VAL A 31 -26.25 -15.90 7.07
C VAL A 31 -27.69 -16.31 6.77
N ALA A 32 -28.65 -15.40 6.88
CA ALA A 32 -30.05 -15.65 6.54
C ALA A 32 -30.26 -16.03 5.07
N ASN A 33 -29.37 -15.57 4.18
CA ASN A 33 -29.37 -15.93 2.77
C ASN A 33 -28.68 -17.27 2.45
N GLY A 34 -28.13 -17.96 3.45
CA GLY A 34 -27.54 -19.30 3.32
C GLY A 34 -26.02 -19.31 3.15
N ILE A 35 -25.34 -18.21 3.43
CA ILE A 35 -23.88 -18.17 3.51
C ILE A 35 -23.46 -18.64 4.91
N SER A 36 -22.65 -19.69 4.98
CA SER A 36 -22.10 -20.15 6.27
C SER A 36 -21.20 -19.08 6.88
N SER A 37 -21.35 -18.84 8.18
CA SER A 37 -20.55 -17.89 8.96
C SER A 37 -19.05 -18.17 8.86
N ASP A 38 -18.65 -19.44 8.71
CA ASP A 38 -17.25 -19.85 8.58
C ASP A 38 -16.59 -19.33 7.29
N LYS A 39 -17.41 -18.96 6.31
CA LYS A 39 -16.97 -18.38 5.04
C LYS A 39 -16.87 -16.85 5.10
N ILE A 40 -17.37 -16.23 6.16
CA ILE A 40 -17.42 -14.77 6.30
C ILE A 40 -16.25 -14.32 7.15
N SER A 41 -15.38 -13.51 6.56
CA SER A 41 -14.27 -12.87 7.25
C SER A 41 -14.54 -11.37 7.31
N VAL A 42 -14.55 -10.82 8.51
CA VAL A 42 -14.73 -9.38 8.75
C VAL A 42 -13.38 -8.81 9.20
N THR A 43 -12.94 -7.71 8.61
CA THR A 43 -11.65 -7.09 8.93
C THR A 43 -11.76 -5.57 8.89
N SER A 44 -11.19 -4.88 9.88
CA SER A 44 -11.21 -3.42 9.88
C SER A 44 -10.20 -2.87 8.86
N TYR A 45 -10.53 -1.74 8.26
CA TYR A 45 -9.63 -1.05 7.34
C TYR A 45 -8.35 -0.57 8.04
N GLU A 46 -8.46 -0.18 9.31
CA GLU A 46 -7.31 0.23 10.12
C GLU A 46 -6.38 -0.95 10.43
N ASP A 47 -6.89 -2.16 10.63
CA ASP A 47 -6.06 -3.35 10.79
C ASP A 47 -5.33 -3.74 9.50
N ILE A 48 -5.99 -3.57 8.35
CA ILE A 48 -5.37 -3.78 7.03
C ILE A 48 -4.21 -2.79 6.84
N LYS A 49 -4.42 -1.50 7.13
CA LYS A 49 -3.37 -0.48 7.08
C LYS A 49 -2.20 -0.82 7.99
N LYS A 50 -2.47 -1.13 9.26
CA LYS A 50 -1.41 -1.48 10.24
C LYS A 50 -0.58 -2.67 9.77
N ARG A 51 -1.23 -3.70 9.21
CA ARG A 51 -0.51 -4.86 8.64
C ARG A 51 0.37 -4.45 7.45
N ALA A 52 -0.14 -3.63 6.55
CA ALA A 52 0.64 -3.15 5.40
C ALA A 52 1.88 -2.36 5.83
N PHE A 53 1.75 -1.44 6.80
CA PHE A 53 2.89 -0.71 7.36
C PHE A 53 3.90 -1.63 8.04
N ALA A 54 3.45 -2.62 8.80
CA ALA A 54 4.34 -3.58 9.45
C ALA A 54 5.09 -4.47 8.44
N GLU A 55 4.45 -4.83 7.33
CA GLU A 55 5.07 -5.59 6.24
C GLU A 55 6.11 -4.75 5.49
N GLU A 56 5.81 -3.48 5.23
CA GLU A 56 6.77 -2.55 4.63
C GLU A 56 8.00 -2.34 5.51
N ALA A 57 7.80 -2.13 6.82
CA ALA A 57 8.90 -1.99 7.77
C ALA A 57 9.80 -3.24 7.81
N ARG A 58 9.21 -4.44 7.76
CA ARG A 58 9.98 -5.70 7.66
C ARG A 58 10.73 -5.79 6.34
N ALA A 59 10.09 -5.44 5.22
CA ALA A 59 10.72 -5.45 3.92
C ALA A 59 11.89 -4.44 3.84
N GLU A 60 11.83 -3.34 4.58
CA GLU A 60 12.94 -2.39 4.71
C GLU A 60 14.07 -2.91 5.59
N GLU A 61 13.76 -3.59 6.69
CA GLU A 61 14.76 -4.21 7.58
C GLU A 61 15.49 -5.38 6.89
N GLU A 62 14.80 -6.14 6.04
CA GLU A 62 15.37 -7.23 5.25
C GLU A 62 16.13 -6.74 4.00
N ARG A 63 16.02 -5.46 3.63
CA ARG A 63 16.85 -4.92 2.55
C ARG A 63 18.30 -4.89 3.01
N PRO A 64 19.22 -5.59 2.32
CA PRO A 64 20.63 -5.47 2.63
C PRO A 64 21.00 -3.99 2.50
N LYS A 65 21.51 -3.39 3.60
CA LYS A 65 22.10 -2.06 3.57
C LYS A 65 23.10 -2.06 2.42
N LYS A 66 22.73 -1.48 1.27
CA LYS A 66 23.63 -1.36 0.13
C LYS A 66 24.82 -0.60 0.66
N LYS A 67 25.93 -1.33 0.91
CA LYS A 67 27.20 -0.71 1.22
C LYS A 67 27.46 0.21 0.04
N ARG A 68 27.37 1.53 0.24
CA ARG A 68 27.95 2.49 -0.70
C ARG A 68 29.41 2.10 -0.74
N ALA A 69 29.80 1.32 -1.75
CA ALA A 69 31.18 0.97 -1.96
C ALA A 69 31.90 2.30 -2.08
N LYS A 70 32.77 2.58 -1.10
CA LYS A 70 33.70 3.68 -1.15
C LYS A 70 34.55 3.39 -2.39
N LYS A 71 34.27 4.06 -3.50
CA LYS A 71 35.12 4.06 -4.68
C LYS A 71 36.44 4.68 -4.19
N ASN A 72 37.43 3.85 -3.94
CA ASN A 72 38.77 4.34 -3.63
C ASN A 72 39.40 4.83 -4.94
N PRO A 73 40.09 5.97 -4.91
CA PRO A 73 40.64 6.64 -6.10
C PRO A 73 41.89 5.88 -6.55
N ASP A 74 42.13 5.85 -7.86
CA ASP A 74 43.44 6.09 -8.51
C ASP A 74 43.39 5.60 -9.96
N TRP A 75 42.90 6.46 -10.85
CA TRP A 75 43.18 6.43 -12.30
C TRP A 75 43.14 7.89 -12.78
N GLU A 76 44.18 8.65 -12.44
CA GLU A 76 44.66 9.78 -13.26
C GLU A 76 45.34 9.13 -14.49
N ASP A 77 45.19 9.51 -15.74
CA ASP A 77 45.06 10.77 -16.47
C ASP A 77 44.65 10.33 -17.91
N ASP A 78 44.10 11.07 -18.86
CA ASP A 78 43.97 12.50 -19.17
C ASP A 78 43.08 12.48 -20.43
N ASP A 79 41.93 13.15 -20.43
CA ASP A 79 41.31 13.64 -21.66
C ASP A 79 40.19 14.65 -21.33
N SER A 80 40.62 15.91 -21.30
CA SER A 80 39.92 17.10 -21.77
C SER A 80 38.52 17.44 -21.22
N ASP A 81 38.54 18.41 -20.30
CA ASP A 81 37.50 19.36 -19.90
C ASP A 81 36.24 19.50 -20.78
N GLU A 82 35.11 19.02 -20.26
CA GLU A 82 33.81 19.71 -20.43
C GLU A 82 33.15 19.84 -19.05
N GLN A 83 33.40 20.99 -18.42
CA GLN A 83 32.73 21.43 -17.20
C GLN A 83 31.22 21.55 -17.47
N SER A 84 30.44 20.52 -17.13
CA SER A 84 29.00 20.66 -16.99
C SER A 84 28.71 21.37 -15.67
N ASN A 85 28.49 22.67 -15.76
CA ASN A 85 28.03 23.54 -14.68
C ASN A 85 26.69 23.01 -14.11
N PRO A 86 26.55 22.72 -12.80
CA PRO A 86 25.26 22.44 -12.20
C PRO A 86 24.76 23.70 -11.49
N ASP A 87 24.27 24.67 -12.26
CA ASP A 87 23.48 25.77 -11.74
C ASP A 87 22.29 25.99 -12.68
N ASP A 88 21.26 25.17 -12.50
CA ASP A 88 19.90 25.53 -12.92
C ASP A 88 18.97 25.29 -11.73
N PRO A 89 18.67 26.33 -10.93
CA PRO A 89 17.51 26.29 -10.06
C PRO A 89 16.30 26.34 -11.00
N SER A 90 15.72 25.18 -11.30
CA SER A 90 14.45 25.08 -12.01
C SER A 90 13.41 25.92 -11.28
N GLY A 91 13.27 27.16 -11.73
CA GLY A 91 12.24 28.09 -11.35
C GLY A 91 10.95 27.61 -12.00
N ASP A 92 10.16 26.90 -11.22
CA ASP A 92 8.71 26.95 -11.38
C ASP A 92 8.20 27.83 -10.24
N GLU A 93 8.07 29.12 -10.53
CA GLU A 93 7.23 30.01 -9.74
C GLU A 93 5.81 29.46 -9.82
N TYR A 94 5.34 28.92 -8.71
CA TYR A 94 3.94 28.61 -8.51
C TYR A 94 3.14 29.92 -8.64
N ASP A 95 2.44 30.12 -9.76
CA ASP A 95 1.50 31.23 -9.96
C ASP A 95 0.15 30.85 -9.32
N PRO A 96 -0.26 31.49 -8.20
CA PRO A 96 -1.46 31.12 -7.48
C PRO A 96 -2.78 31.66 -8.06
N ASP A 97 -2.80 32.17 -9.31
CA ASP A 97 -3.98 32.78 -9.92
C ASP A 97 -4.61 31.98 -11.10
N ASP A 98 -4.41 30.66 -11.17
CA ASP A 98 -5.15 29.80 -12.13
C ASP A 98 -6.44 29.21 -11.51
N PHE A 99 -7.35 30.09 -11.04
CA PHE A 99 -8.69 29.77 -10.54
C PHE A 99 -9.80 30.37 -11.43
#